data_AF-A0A661LCZ1-F1
#
_entry.id   AF-A0A661LCZ1-F1
#
_cell.length_a   1.000
_cell.length_b   1.000
_cell.length_c   1.000
_cell.angle_alpha   90.00
_cell.angle_beta   90.00
_cell.angle_gamma   90.00
#
_symmetry.space_group_name_H-M   'P 1'
#
loop_
_entity.id
_entity.type
_entity.pdbx_description
1 polymer ?
#
loop_
_entity_poly.entity_id
_entity_poly.type
_entity_poly.pdbx_seq_one_letter_code
_entity_poly.pdbx_strand_id
1 'polypeptide(L)'
;MKKLIVVVVGLAALVGVLAAAAGISLSPLLTDIVLPLGATYSDAIYITNTGDEPMVVSAQAVGYIMEDGVPRFLDPAKDTYPYSGK
;
A
#
# COMPACT_ATOMS: atom_id res chain seq x y z
N MET A 1 19.21 -3.33 39.91
CA MET A 1 17.75 -3.19 39.73
C MET A 1 17.37 -1.96 38.89
N LYS A 2 17.86 -0.74 39.19
CA LYS A 2 17.54 0.48 38.40
C LYS A 2 17.85 0.37 36.90
N LYS A 3 18.99 -0.23 36.53
CA LYS A 3 19.39 -0.41 35.11
C LYS A 3 18.47 -1.36 34.34
N LEU A 4 17.92 -2.39 34.99
CA LEU A 4 17.02 -3.37 34.37
C LEU A 4 15.66 -2.74 34.06
N ILE A 5 15.17 -1.89 34.96
CA ILE A 5 13.90 -1.17 34.78
C ILE A 5 13.99 -0.21 33.59
N VAL A 6 15.09 0.53 33.45
CA VAL A 6 15.30 1.45 32.32
C VAL A 6 15.33 0.71 30.99
N VAL A 7 15.97 -0.46 30.93
CA VAL A 7 16.01 -1.28 29.71
C VAL A 7 14.62 -1.82 29.35
N VAL A 8 13.86 -2.31 30.33
CA VAL A 8 12.51 -2.84 30.10
C VAL A 8 11.54 -1.74 29.66
N VAL A 9 11.59 -0.57 30.28
CA VAL A 9 10.76 0.60 29.90
C VAL A 9 11.17 1.12 28.53
N GLY A 10 12.46 1.18 28.22
CA GLY A 10 12.95 1.55 26.89
C GLY A 10 12.52 0.57 25.80
N LEU A 11 12.57 -0.73 26.07
CA LEU A 11 12.09 -1.76 25.13
C LEU A 11 10.58 -1.68 24.91
N ALA A 12 9.80 -1.47 25.98
CA ALA A 12 8.34 -1.34 25.88
C ALA A 12 7.92 -0.09 25.10
N ALA A 13 8.62 1.03 25.31
CA ALA A 13 8.40 2.26 24.55
C ALA A 13 8.74 2.07 23.06
N LEU A 14 9.84 1.38 22.76
CA LEU A 14 10.24 1.09 21.38
C LEU A 14 9.24 0.18 20.65
N VAL A 15 8.69 -0.83 21.35
CA VAL A 15 7.66 -1.72 20.80
C VAL A 15 6.33 -0.98 20.59
N GLY A 16 5.96 -0.06 21.49
CA GLY A 16 4.77 0.79 21.33
C GLY A 16 4.84 1.73 20.12
N VAL A 17 6.01 2.32 19.84
CA VAL A 17 6.22 3.18 18.67
C VAL A 17 6.14 2.40 17.35
N LEU A 18 6.62 1.14 17.34
CA LEU A 18 6.59 0.30 16.13
C LEU A 18 5.20 -0.26 15.81
N ALA A 19 4.36 -0.49 16.82
CA ALA A 19 2.96 -0.91 16.61
C ALA A 19 2.07 0.22 16.06
N ALA A 20 2.47 1.48 16.24
CA ALA A 20 1.78 2.67 15.73
C ALA A 20 2.14 3.04 14.27
N ALA A 21 3.14 2.39 13.67
CA ALA A 21 3.53 2.60 12.28
C ALA A 21 2.75 1.63 11.37
N ALA A 22 1.52 1.92 10.95
CA ALA A 22 1.28 2.84 9.83
C ALA A 22 -0.14 3.42 9.81
N GLY A 23 -0.95 3.22 10.87
CA GLY A 23 -2.28 3.83 11.02
C GLY A 23 -3.28 3.58 9.88
N ILE A 24 -3.03 2.64 8.96
CA ILE A 24 -3.87 2.37 7.79
C ILE A 24 -4.18 0.88 7.73
N SER A 25 -5.46 0.57 7.52
CA SER A 25 -5.93 -0.75 7.10
C SER A 25 -6.51 -0.65 5.68
N LEU A 26 -6.14 -1.60 4.81
CA LEU A 26 -6.59 -1.71 3.43
C LEU A 26 -7.31 -3.04 3.21
N SER A 27 -8.43 -3.03 2.49
CA SER A 27 -9.14 -4.25 2.12
C SER A 27 -9.94 -4.07 0.82
N PRO A 28 -9.87 -4.99 -0.15
CA PRO A 28 -8.87 -6.06 -0.26
C PRO A 28 -7.48 -5.47 -0.58
N LEU A 29 -6.41 -6.22 -0.25
CA LEU A 29 -5.03 -5.84 -0.61
C LEU A 29 -4.69 -6.24 -2.06
N LEU A 30 -5.31 -7.31 -2.54
CA LEU A 30 -5.10 -7.88 -3.86
C LEU A 30 -6.44 -8.33 -4.42
N THR A 31 -6.71 -7.97 -5.66
CA THR A 31 -7.91 -8.35 -6.40
C THR A 31 -7.49 -8.95 -7.74
N ASP A 32 -7.82 -10.22 -7.95
CA ASP A 32 -7.63 -10.90 -9.23
C ASP A 32 -8.88 -10.73 -10.10
N ILE A 33 -8.69 -10.28 -11.34
CA ILE A 33 -9.79 -9.98 -12.27
C ILE A 33 -9.58 -10.77 -13.56
N VAL A 34 -10.59 -11.52 -13.98
CA VAL A 34 -10.66 -12.08 -15.33
C VAL A 34 -11.58 -11.17 -16.15
N LEU A 35 -11.02 -10.42 -17.09
CA LEU A 35 -11.77 -9.45 -17.90
C LEU A 35 -11.99 -9.95 -19.33
N PRO A 36 -13.24 -10.31 -19.72
CA PRO A 36 -13.57 -10.66 -21.11
C PRO A 36 -13.41 -9.46 -22.06
N LEU A 37 -13.28 -9.75 -23.36
CA LEU A 37 -13.19 -8.71 -24.39
C LEU A 37 -14.45 -7.82 -24.37
N GLY A 38 -14.24 -6.50 -24.32
CA GLY A 38 -15.32 -5.50 -24.30
C GLY A 38 -16.04 -5.37 -22.96
N ALA A 39 -15.64 -6.10 -21.92
CA ALA A 39 -16.21 -5.95 -20.59
C ALA A 39 -15.53 -4.80 -19.81
N THR A 40 -16.29 -4.21 -18.90
CA THR A 40 -15.79 -3.25 -17.92
C THR A 40 -15.90 -3.85 -16.52
N TYR A 41 -14.90 -3.59 -15.69
CA TYR A 41 -14.89 -4.01 -14.29
C TYR A 41 -14.75 -2.79 -13.39
N SER A 42 -15.48 -2.81 -12.27
CA SER A 42 -15.45 -1.77 -11.25
C SER A 42 -15.57 -2.41 -9.88
N ASP A 43 -14.72 -2.02 -8.95
CA ASP A 43 -14.70 -2.48 -7.56
C ASP A 43 -14.13 -1.40 -6.63
N ALA A 44 -14.16 -1.63 -5.32
CA ALA A 44 -13.71 -0.71 -4.30
C ALA A 44 -12.56 -1.29 -3.47
N ILE A 45 -11.53 -0.47 -3.24
CA ILE A 45 -10.54 -0.70 -2.19
C ILE A 45 -10.92 0.21 -1.02
N TYR A 46 -11.17 -0.38 0.14
CA TYR A 46 -11.50 0.34 1.36
C TYR A 46 -10.23 0.70 2.10
N ILE A 47 -10.14 1.96 2.51
CA ILE A 47 -9.03 2.53 3.27
C ILE A 47 -9.59 3.02 4.59
N THR A 48 -9.12 2.43 5.69
CA THR A 48 -9.51 2.82 7.04
C THR A 48 -8.31 3.42 7.75
N ASN A 49 -8.44 4.66 8.19
CA ASN A 49 -7.49 5.27 9.13
C ASN A 49 -7.72 4.63 10.51
N THR A 50 -6.77 3.84 10.98
CA THR A 50 -6.73 3.22 12.31
C THR A 50 -5.79 3.96 13.25
N GLY A 51 -5.21 5.08 12.81
CA GLY A 51 -4.37 5.96 13.62
C GLY A 51 -5.17 7.03 14.35
N ASP A 52 -4.49 7.71 15.27
CA ASP A 52 -5.08 8.76 16.10
C ASP A 52 -5.01 10.16 15.44
N GLU A 53 -4.35 10.29 14.29
CA GLU A 53 -4.18 11.53 13.55
C GLU A 53 -4.89 11.50 12.17
N PRO A 54 -5.37 12.64 11.64
CA PRO A 54 -5.90 12.73 10.29
C PRO A 54 -4.86 12.40 9.22
N MET A 55 -5.29 11.76 8.13
CA MET A 55 -4.42 11.33 7.03
C MET A 55 -4.92 11.85 5.67
N VAL A 56 -3.97 12.18 4.80
CA VAL A 56 -4.24 12.51 3.39
C VAL A 56 -3.89 11.28 2.54
N VAL A 57 -4.85 10.84 1.73
CA VAL A 57 -4.69 9.67 0.86
C VAL A 57 -4.56 10.11 -0.59
N SER A 58 -3.55 9.60 -1.28
CA SER A 58 -3.37 9.75 -2.73
C SER A 58 -3.40 8.37 -3.38
N ALA A 59 -4.26 8.19 -4.38
CA ALA A 59 -4.37 6.95 -5.14
C ALA A 59 -3.89 7.19 -6.58
N GLN A 60 -3.07 6.28 -7.09
CA GLN A 60 -2.59 6.29 -8.46
C GLN A 60 -2.68 4.86 -9.03
N ALA A 61 -3.33 4.72 -10.20
CA ALA A 61 -3.29 3.48 -10.96
C ALA A 61 -2.06 3.49 -11.87
N VAL A 62 -1.18 2.50 -11.70
CA VAL A 62 0.03 2.33 -12.51
C VAL A 62 0.08 0.92 -13.08
N GLY A 63 0.39 0.81 -14.37
CA GLY A 63 0.80 -0.45 -14.96
C GLY A 63 2.22 -0.81 -14.52
N TYR A 64 2.59 -2.09 -14.59
CA TYR A 64 3.97 -2.51 -14.43
C TYR A 64 4.30 -3.63 -15.41
N ILE A 65 5.58 -3.78 -15.71
CA ILE A 65 6.11 -4.93 -16.43
C ILE A 65 7.09 -5.67 -15.53
N MET A 66 7.14 -6.99 -15.68
CA MET A 66 8.12 -7.83 -15.00
C MET A 66 9.32 -8.00 -15.93
N GLU A 67 10.42 -7.31 -15.64
CA GLU A 67 11.69 -7.50 -16.34
C GLU A 67 12.69 -8.14 -15.38
N ASP A 68 13.25 -9.29 -15.79
CA ASP A 68 14.17 -10.09 -14.96
C ASP A 68 13.61 -10.47 -13.58
N GLY A 69 12.28 -10.63 -13.46
CA GLY A 69 11.60 -10.96 -12.21
C GLY A 69 11.39 -9.79 -11.25
N VAL A 70 11.75 -8.57 -11.66
CA VAL A 70 11.55 -7.34 -10.87
C VAL A 70 10.45 -6.49 -11.50
N PRO A 71 9.45 -6.03 -10.72
CA PRO A 71 8.42 -5.13 -11.24
C PRO A 71 9.01 -3.75 -11.53
N ARG A 72 8.90 -3.30 -12.78
CA ARG A 72 9.14 -1.91 -13.18
C ARG A 72 7.80 -1.23 -13.47
N PHE A 73 7.47 -0.24 -12.64
CA PHE A 73 6.26 0.57 -12.83
C PHE A 73 6.39 1.46 -14.06
N LEU A 74 5.31 1.51 -14.85
CA LEU A 74 5.21 2.35 -16.03
C LEU A 74 4.86 3.77 -15.61
N ASP A 75 5.48 4.75 -16.27
CA ASP A 75 5.17 6.17 -16.08
C ASP A 75 3.91 6.53 -16.90
N PRO A 76 2.77 6.86 -16.26
CA PRO A 76 1.53 7.17 -16.97
C PRO A 76 1.65 8.40 -17.88
N ALA A 77 2.62 9.29 -17.62
CA ALA A 77 2.85 10.48 -18.45
C ALA A 77 3.59 10.16 -19.76
N LYS A 78 4.32 9.05 -19.80
CA LYS A 78 5.08 8.62 -20.99
C LYS A 78 4.29 7.68 -21.89
N ASP A 79 3.16 7.17 -21.41
CA ASP A 79 2.25 6.22 -22.04
C ASP A 79 2.75 5.59 -23.35
N THR A 80 3.72 4.69 -23.22
CA THR A 80 4.28 3.93 -24.34
C THR A 80 3.61 2.57 -24.48
N TYR A 81 2.51 2.32 -23.76
CA TYR A 81 1.90 1.00 -23.71
C TYR A 81 0.79 0.87 -24.78
N PRO A 82 0.94 -0.02 -25.79
CA PRO A 82 0.03 -0.07 -26.95
C PRO A 82 -1.44 -0.38 -26.63
N TYR A 83 -1.73 -0.87 -25.42
CA TYR A 83 -3.07 -1.26 -24.99
C TYR A 83 -3.61 -0.34 -23.87
N SER A 84 -3.03 0.85 -23.68
CA SER A 84 -3.45 1.80 -22.65
C SER A 84 -4.83 2.42 -22.89
N GLY A 85 -5.39 2.28 -24.11
CA GLY A 85 -6.67 2.86 -24.49
C GLY A 85 -6.65 4.38 -24.69
N LYS A 86 -5.46 4.99 -24.73
CA LYS A 86 -5.24 6.31 -25.37
C LYS A 86 -5.02 6.17 -26.87
#